data_AF-A0A1B7WWL2-F1
#
_entry.id   AF-A0A1B7WWL2-F1
#
_cell.length_a   1.000
_cell.length_b   1.000
_cell.length_c   1.000
_cell.angle_alpha   90.00
_cell.angle_beta   90.00
_cell.angle_gamma   90.00
#
_symmetry.space_group_name_H-M   'P 1'
#
loop_
_entity.id
_entity.type
_entity.pdbx_description
1 polymer ?
#
loop_
_entity_poly.entity_id
_entity_poly.type
_entity_poly.pdbx_seq_one_letter_code
_entity_poly.pdbx_strand_id
1 'polypeptide(L)'
;MSKVILVTGAARSGKSEWAEDLAINSGKTVVYIATATQNPDDQEWLARIQKHQQRRPQDWITLSVPGELTAALAQSQPNTCLLVDSLGTWVANFLEEDDLVWENTVREFLEILPLVAVEVIFVAEETGWGVVPAYPMGRKFRDRLGALVRQLGTICEPVYLVTGGHVLNLSLLGVPLPAKNRTLDIETSIDIS
;
A
#
# COMPACT_ATOMS: atom_id res chain seq x y z
N MET A 1 -7.16 2.09 19.13
CA MET A 1 -6.42 1.25 18.17
C MET A 1 -5.96 2.15 17.05
N SER A 2 -4.75 1.92 16.53
CA SER A 2 -4.28 2.57 15.30
C SER A 2 -5.19 2.16 14.14
N LYS A 3 -5.44 3.11 13.24
CA LYS A 3 -6.34 2.91 12.10
C LYS A 3 -5.48 2.72 10.85
N VAL A 4 -5.63 1.58 10.19
CA VAL A 4 -4.90 1.26 8.96
C VAL A 4 -5.92 1.26 7.83
N ILE A 5 -5.83 2.23 6.93
CA ILE A 5 -6.78 2.47 5.85
C ILE A 5 -6.15 2.06 4.52
N LEU A 6 -6.92 1.41 3.65
CA LEU A 6 -6.52 1.11 2.29
C LEU A 6 -7.43 1.85 1.32
N VAL A 7 -6.83 2.58 0.37
CA VAL A 7 -7.52 3.22 -0.74
C VAL A 7 -7.02 2.62 -2.04
N THR A 8 -7.87 1.85 -2.72
CA THR A 8 -7.56 1.22 -3.99
C THR A 8 -8.35 1.84 -5.14
N GLY A 9 -7.85 1.71 -6.37
CA GLY A 9 -8.57 2.13 -7.56
C GLY A 9 -7.71 2.17 -8.81
N ALA A 10 -8.34 2.33 -9.97
CA ALA A 10 -7.63 2.44 -11.24
C ALA A 10 -6.72 3.69 -11.30
N ALA A 11 -5.82 3.74 -12.29
CA ALA A 11 -5.08 4.96 -12.57
C ALA A 11 -6.06 6.11 -12.90
N ARG A 12 -5.80 7.31 -12.35
CA ARG A 12 -6.64 8.50 -12.52
C ARG A 12 -8.09 8.37 -12.01
N SER A 13 -8.38 7.41 -11.12
CA SER A 13 -9.73 7.27 -10.54
C SER A 13 -10.09 8.33 -9.49
N GLY A 14 -9.09 9.03 -8.95
CA GLY A 14 -9.23 9.93 -7.80
C GLY A 14 -8.72 9.37 -6.47
N LYS A 15 -8.13 8.16 -6.46
CA LYS A 15 -7.68 7.49 -5.22
C LYS A 15 -6.72 8.31 -4.35
N SER A 16 -5.74 8.99 -4.95
CA SER A 16 -4.81 9.85 -4.20
C SER A 16 -5.52 11.07 -3.61
N GLU A 17 -6.51 11.64 -4.32
CA GLU A 17 -7.28 12.79 -3.84
C GLU A 17 -8.10 12.40 -2.61
N TRP A 18 -8.77 11.25 -2.68
CA TRP A 18 -9.51 10.72 -1.54
C TRP A 18 -8.60 10.39 -0.34
N ALA A 19 -7.42 9.83 -0.60
CA ALA A 19 -6.45 9.55 0.45
C ALA A 19 -5.89 10.84 1.09
N GLU A 20 -5.68 11.89 0.30
CA GLU A 20 -5.32 13.23 0.77
C GLU A 20 -6.43 13.81 1.66
N ASP A 21 -7.69 13.74 1.22
CA ASP A 21 -8.84 14.20 2.02
C ASP A 21 -8.96 13.45 3.36
N LEU A 22 -8.74 12.13 3.36
CA LEU A 22 -8.72 11.35 4.59
C LEU A 22 -7.59 11.80 5.54
N ALA A 23 -6.39 12.04 4.99
CA ALA A 23 -5.25 12.50 5.77
C ALA A 23 -5.49 13.90 6.38
N ILE A 24 -6.05 14.84 5.61
CA ILE A 24 -6.43 16.17 6.10
C ILE A 24 -7.45 16.05 7.24
N ASN A 25 -8.48 15.24 7.03
CA ASN A 25 -9.57 15.07 8.01
C ASN A 25 -9.16 14.23 9.24
N SER A 26 -7.96 13.63 9.25
CA SER A 26 -7.44 12.94 10.43
C SER A 26 -7.16 13.88 11.61
N GLY A 27 -6.94 15.17 11.34
CA GLY A 27 -6.56 16.18 12.34
C GLY A 27 -5.16 15.98 12.94
N LYS A 28 -4.33 15.13 12.32
CA LYS A 28 -2.98 14.77 12.76
C LYS A 28 -1.92 15.44 11.90
N THR A 29 -0.67 15.43 12.37
CA THR A 29 0.47 15.80 11.52
C THR A 29 0.62 14.79 10.39
N VAL A 30 0.50 15.24 9.14
CA VAL A 30 0.59 14.34 7.98
C VAL A 30 2.04 14.19 7.52
N VAL A 31 2.46 12.93 7.38
CA VAL A 31 3.72 12.56 6.73
C VAL A 31 3.39 11.79 5.46
N TYR A 32 3.67 12.41 4.32
CA TYR A 32 3.57 11.79 3.01
C TYR A 32 4.80 10.93 2.73
N ILE A 33 4.60 9.65 2.44
CA ILE A 33 5.64 8.69 2.10
C ILE A 33 5.59 8.43 0.60
N ALA A 34 6.55 9.00 -0.13
CA ALA A 34 6.76 8.81 -1.55
C ALA A 34 7.60 7.55 -1.78
N THR A 35 7.02 6.52 -2.40
CA THR A 35 7.70 5.24 -2.65
C THR A 35 8.26 5.11 -4.07
N ALA A 36 8.00 6.08 -4.93
CA ALA A 36 8.59 6.09 -6.27
C ALA A 36 10.08 6.42 -6.20
N THR A 37 10.91 5.62 -6.89
CA THR A 37 12.31 5.97 -7.13
C THR A 37 12.36 7.21 -8.03
N GLN A 38 13.13 8.22 -7.62
CA GLN A 38 13.22 9.44 -8.41
C GLN A 38 14.13 9.25 -9.62
N ASN A 39 13.60 9.50 -10.81
CA ASN A 39 14.40 9.61 -12.02
C ASN A 39 14.45 11.08 -12.46
N PRO A 40 15.57 11.80 -12.25
CA PRO A 40 15.70 13.20 -12.62
C PRO A 40 15.56 13.46 -14.13
N ASP A 41 15.74 12.43 -14.96
CA ASP A 41 15.68 12.56 -16.41
C ASP A 41 14.26 12.43 -16.97
N ASP A 42 13.27 12.05 -16.14
CA ASP A 42 11.87 11.96 -16.54
C ASP A 42 11.12 13.27 -16.22
N GLN A 43 11.13 14.19 -17.19
CA GLN A 43 10.47 15.49 -17.05
C GLN A 43 8.94 15.40 -16.88
N GLU A 44 8.28 14.38 -17.44
CA GLU A 44 6.84 14.19 -17.26
C GLU A 44 6.54 13.76 -15.82
N TRP A 45 7.35 12.86 -15.29
CA TRP A 45 7.25 12.40 -13.91
C TRP A 45 7.54 13.52 -12.90
N LEU A 46 8.56 14.35 -13.15
CA LEU A 46 8.86 15.53 -12.33
C LEU A 46 7.71 16.55 -12.32
N ALA A 47 7.10 16.83 -13.49
CA ALA A 47 5.95 17.72 -13.58
C ALA A 47 4.73 17.19 -12.81
N ARG A 48 4.52 15.86 -12.83
CA ARG A 48 3.48 15.22 -12.04
C ARG A 48 3.73 15.40 -10.54
N ILE A 49 4.95 15.19 -10.06
CA ILE A 49 5.30 15.39 -8.64
C ILE A 49 5.06 16.81 -8.21
N GLN A 50 5.49 17.80 -9.00
CA GLN A 50 5.26 19.20 -8.67
C GLN A 50 3.78 19.51 -8.54
N LYS A 51 2.94 19.01 -9.46
CA LYS A 51 1.48 19.17 -9.37
C LYS A 51 0.91 18.53 -8.11
N HIS A 52 1.39 17.35 -7.74
CA HIS A 52 0.98 16.67 -6.51
C HIS A 52 1.42 17.41 -5.24
N GLN A 53 2.65 17.93 -5.21
CA GLN A 53 3.15 18.74 -4.10
C GLN A 53 2.38 20.04 -3.94
N GLN A 54 2.05 20.74 -5.04
CA GLN A 54 1.29 21.99 -5.02
C GLN A 54 -0.15 21.83 -4.50
N ARG A 55 -0.73 20.65 -4.63
CA ARG A 55 -2.07 20.35 -4.11
C ARG A 55 -2.09 20.12 -2.60
N ARG A 56 -0.95 19.74 -2.03
CA ARG A 56 -0.86 19.37 -0.61
C ARG A 56 -0.63 20.62 0.24
N PRO A 57 -1.15 20.63 1.47
CA PRO A 57 -0.82 21.66 2.44
C PRO A 57 0.72 21.77 2.64
N GLN A 58 1.23 22.99 2.77
CA GLN A 58 2.68 23.25 2.86
C GLN A 58 3.32 22.72 4.16
N ASP A 59 2.50 22.47 5.19
CA ASP A 59 2.90 21.92 6.48
C ASP A 59 3.10 20.39 6.46
N TRP A 60 2.78 19.72 5.35
CA TRP A 60 3.02 18.29 5.20
C TRP A 60 4.50 17.96 5.08
N ILE A 61 4.94 16.96 5.83
CA ILE A 61 6.29 16.42 5.72
C ILE A 61 6.30 15.37 4.61
N THR A 62 7.26 15.45 3.69
CA THR A 62 7.45 14.43 2.65
C THR A 62 8.71 13.62 2.90
N LEU A 63 8.59 12.30 2.96
CA LEU A 63 9.69 11.35 3.06
C LEU A 63 9.78 10.52 1.77
N SER A 64 10.99 10.40 1.22
CA SER A 64 11.26 9.54 0.06
C SER A 64 11.71 8.16 0.56
N VAL A 65 10.89 7.13 0.37
CA VAL A 65 11.10 5.77 0.90
C VAL A 65 10.84 4.73 -0.21
N PRO A 66 11.74 4.58 -1.20
CA PRO A 66 11.54 3.63 -2.29
C PRO A 66 11.62 2.16 -1.85
N GLY A 67 12.50 1.82 -0.89
CA GLY A 67 12.68 0.45 -0.42
C GLY A 67 12.15 0.21 1.00
N GLU A 68 12.71 0.94 1.97
CA GLU A 68 12.61 0.70 3.42
C GLU A 68 11.27 1.13 4.06
N LEU A 69 10.14 0.78 3.44
CA LEU A 69 8.81 1.17 3.91
C LEU A 69 8.53 0.65 5.33
N THR A 70 8.89 -0.61 5.62
CA THR A 70 8.74 -1.22 6.95
C THR A 70 9.45 -0.40 8.03
N ALA A 71 10.69 0.01 7.78
CA ALA A 71 11.46 0.81 8.72
C ALA A 71 10.87 2.21 8.92
N ALA A 72 10.36 2.83 7.86
CA ALA A 72 9.70 4.13 7.93
C ALA A 72 8.41 4.09 8.78
N LEU A 73 7.63 3.01 8.67
CA LEU A 73 6.44 2.80 9.51
C LEU A 73 6.81 2.60 10.99
N ALA A 74 7.87 1.83 11.26
CA ALA A 74 8.34 1.57 12.62
C ALA A 74 8.88 2.83 13.33
N GLN A 75 9.42 3.78 12.58
CA GLN A 75 9.97 5.05 13.10
C GLN A 75 8.90 6.16 13.25
N SER A 76 7.63 5.81 13.05
CA SER A 76 6.52 6.75 13.15
C SER A 76 6.43 7.44 14.52
N GLN A 77 6.10 8.72 14.48
CA GLN A 77 5.98 9.54 15.70
C GLN A 77 4.52 9.57 16.16
N PRO A 78 4.25 9.66 17.48
CA PRO A 78 2.88 9.84 17.98
C PRO A 78 2.15 11.02 17.33
N ASN A 79 0.83 10.94 17.25
CA ASN A 79 -0.02 11.97 16.64
C ASN A 79 0.27 12.27 15.16
N THR A 80 0.77 11.28 14.41
CA THR A 80 0.96 11.38 12.95
C THR A 80 -0.07 10.56 12.18
N CYS A 81 -0.34 11.01 10.95
CA CYS A 81 -1.02 10.24 9.92
C CYS A 81 -0.03 10.01 8.78
N LEU A 82 0.33 8.76 8.52
CA LEU A 82 1.21 8.41 7.41
C LEU A 82 0.37 8.17 6.16
N LEU A 83 0.67 8.86 5.07
CA LEU A 83 0.05 8.64 3.77
C LEU A 83 1.07 8.05 2.80
N VAL A 84 0.96 6.75 2.51
CA VAL A 84 1.84 6.02 1.60
C VAL A 84 1.21 6.00 0.21
N ASP A 85 1.81 6.74 -0.73
CA ASP A 85 1.35 6.81 -2.11
C ASP A 85 2.54 6.63 -3.08
N SER A 86 2.69 5.46 -3.75
CA SER A 86 1.77 4.31 -3.76
C SER A 86 2.42 2.95 -3.49
N LEU A 87 1.62 1.97 -3.08
CA LEU A 87 2.07 0.58 -3.00
C LEU A 87 2.44 0.01 -4.37
N GLY A 88 1.86 0.51 -5.46
CA GLY A 88 2.29 0.14 -6.81
C GLY A 88 3.72 0.59 -7.09
N THR A 89 4.07 1.85 -6.80
CA THR A 89 5.46 2.30 -6.99
C THR A 89 6.43 1.59 -6.05
N TRP A 90 6.00 1.24 -4.83
CA TRP A 90 6.79 0.40 -3.93
C TRP A 90 7.05 -0.99 -4.54
N VAL A 91 6.01 -1.71 -4.97
CA VAL A 91 6.14 -3.03 -5.63
C VAL A 91 7.04 -2.95 -6.87
N ALA A 92 6.96 -1.86 -7.64
CA ALA A 92 7.77 -1.66 -8.84
C ALA A 92 9.28 -1.68 -8.54
N ASN A 93 9.71 -1.17 -7.38
CA ASN A 93 11.12 -1.14 -6.98
C ASN A 93 11.69 -2.54 -6.69
N PHE A 94 10.84 -3.55 -6.48
CA PHE A 94 11.28 -4.92 -6.18
C PHE A 94 11.10 -5.87 -7.37
N LEU A 95 10.74 -5.42 -8.57
CA LEU A 95 10.43 -6.32 -9.69
C LEU A 95 11.61 -7.16 -10.17
N GLU A 96 12.83 -6.66 -9.99
CA GLU A 96 14.06 -7.38 -10.34
C GLU A 96 14.46 -8.39 -9.26
N GLU A 97 13.99 -8.20 -8.03
CA GLU A 97 14.27 -9.11 -6.91
C GLU A 97 13.63 -10.48 -7.13
N ASP A 98 14.30 -11.50 -6.59
CA ASP A 98 13.79 -12.86 -6.57
C ASP A 98 12.52 -12.98 -5.70
N ASP A 99 11.81 -14.10 -5.86
CA ASP A 99 10.53 -14.28 -5.18
C ASP A 99 10.69 -14.51 -3.66
N LEU A 100 11.80 -15.08 -3.21
CA LEU A 100 12.06 -15.29 -1.78
C LEU A 100 12.31 -13.96 -1.07
N VAL A 101 13.11 -13.07 -1.66
CA VAL A 101 13.34 -11.71 -1.17
C VAL A 101 12.02 -10.95 -1.11
N TRP A 102 11.25 -10.95 -2.18
CA TRP A 102 9.94 -10.29 -2.23
C TRP A 102 8.97 -10.81 -1.15
N GLU A 103 8.86 -12.13 -1.00
CA GLU A 103 7.98 -12.74 0.00
C GLU A 103 8.39 -12.40 1.44
N ASN A 104 9.69 -12.33 1.71
CA ASN A 104 10.21 -11.89 3.02
C ASN A 104 9.91 -10.42 3.26
N THR A 105 10.15 -9.54 2.27
CA THR A 105 9.82 -8.10 2.36
C THR A 105 8.34 -7.88 2.65
N VAL A 106 7.44 -8.59 1.95
CA VAL A 106 5.99 -8.50 2.19
C VAL A 106 5.64 -9.01 3.57
N ARG A 107 6.25 -10.11 4.03
CA ARG A 107 5.99 -10.66 5.36
C ARG A 107 6.35 -9.66 6.45
N GLU A 108 7.56 -9.12 6.42
CA GLU A 108 8.04 -8.12 7.38
C GLU A 108 7.16 -6.85 7.37
N PHE A 109 6.77 -6.40 6.17
CA PHE A 109 5.86 -5.28 6.01
C PHE A 109 4.49 -5.54 6.66
N LEU A 110 3.90 -6.73 6.50
CA LEU A 110 2.60 -7.04 7.10
C LEU A 110 2.69 -7.25 8.61
N GLU A 111 3.79 -7.84 9.10
CA GLU A 111 4.02 -8.12 10.53
C GLU A 111 4.22 -6.85 11.37
N ILE A 112 4.74 -5.76 10.79
CA ILE A 112 4.92 -4.50 11.53
C ILE A 112 3.59 -3.75 11.72
N LEU A 113 2.59 -3.91 10.83
CA LEU A 113 1.38 -3.07 10.83
C LEU A 113 0.59 -3.09 12.16
N PRO A 114 0.39 -4.25 12.83
CA PRO A 114 -0.27 -4.27 14.14
C PRO A 114 0.51 -3.54 15.24
N LEU A 115 1.82 -3.36 15.07
CA LEU A 115 2.72 -2.70 16.01
C LEU A 115 2.79 -1.18 15.78
N VAL A 116 2.36 -0.70 14.62
CA VAL A 116 2.33 0.72 14.28
C VAL A 116 1.18 1.39 15.03
N ALA A 117 1.50 2.26 15.99
CA ALA A 117 0.52 2.92 16.85
C ALA A 117 -0.10 4.20 16.25
N VAL A 118 0.23 4.53 15.00
CA VAL A 118 -0.25 5.73 14.29
C VAL A 118 -1.30 5.38 13.24
N GLU A 119 -1.96 6.39 12.67
CA GLU A 119 -2.85 6.16 11.53
C GLU A 119 -2.02 6.05 10.25
N VAL A 120 -2.36 5.07 9.41
CA VAL A 120 -1.67 4.81 8.16
C VAL A 120 -2.70 4.68 7.04
N ILE A 121 -2.49 5.40 5.95
CA ILE A 121 -3.32 5.35 4.75
C ILE A 121 -2.44 4.86 3.61
N PHE A 122 -2.79 3.70 3.05
CA PHE A 122 -2.12 3.13 1.88
C PHE A 122 -2.91 3.41 0.61
N VAL A 123 -2.24 3.87 -0.44
CA VAL A 123 -2.81 4.02 -1.78
C VAL A 123 -2.28 2.90 -2.67
N ALA A 124 -3.17 2.22 -3.39
CA ALA A 124 -2.80 1.14 -4.31
C ALA A 124 -3.60 1.16 -5.62
N GLU A 125 -3.02 0.63 -6.68
CA GLU A 125 -3.66 0.51 -7.98
C GLU A 125 -4.42 -0.82 -8.14
N GLU A 126 -5.63 -0.75 -8.69
CA GLU A 126 -6.31 -1.92 -9.28
C GLU A 126 -5.79 -2.16 -10.70
N THR A 127 -4.95 -3.18 -10.87
CA THR A 127 -4.34 -3.50 -12.18
C THR A 127 -4.82 -4.83 -12.78
N GLY A 128 -5.69 -5.56 -12.07
CA GLY A 128 -6.14 -6.89 -12.43
C GLY A 128 -7.40 -6.98 -13.30
N TRP A 129 -8.05 -5.85 -13.64
CA TRP A 129 -9.37 -5.86 -14.30
C TRP A 129 -9.30 -5.86 -15.84
N GLY A 130 -8.09 -5.82 -16.40
CA GLY A 130 -7.84 -5.78 -17.84
C GLY A 130 -7.27 -7.09 -18.40
N VAL A 131 -6.68 -6.99 -19.59
CA VAL A 131 -6.00 -8.11 -20.24
C VAL A 131 -4.72 -8.51 -19.50
N VAL A 132 -4.28 -9.75 -19.71
CA VAL A 132 -2.98 -10.20 -19.21
C VAL A 132 -1.85 -9.41 -19.89
N PRO A 133 -0.92 -8.79 -19.15
CA PRO A 133 0.20 -8.08 -19.74
C PRO A 133 1.03 -8.96 -20.68
N ALA A 134 1.42 -8.42 -21.84
CA ALA A 134 2.20 -9.14 -22.85
C ALA A 134 3.60 -9.53 -22.34
N TYR A 135 4.21 -8.68 -21.51
CA TYR A 135 5.57 -8.87 -21.01
C TYR A 135 5.60 -9.53 -19.62
N PRO A 136 6.59 -10.42 -19.34
CA PRO A 136 6.74 -11.08 -18.05
C PRO A 136 6.75 -10.12 -16.86
N MET A 137 7.48 -9.01 -16.97
CA MET A 137 7.61 -8.01 -15.92
C MET A 137 6.26 -7.36 -15.55
N GLY A 138 5.40 -7.10 -16.54
CA GLY A 138 4.06 -6.59 -16.30
C GLY A 138 3.16 -7.59 -15.59
N ARG A 139 3.27 -8.89 -15.92
CA ARG A 139 2.56 -9.96 -15.20
C ARG A 139 3.04 -10.06 -13.76
N LYS A 140 4.35 -10.07 -13.54
CA LYS A 140 4.98 -10.09 -12.21
C LYS A 140 4.51 -8.92 -11.35
N PHE A 141 4.49 -7.71 -11.90
CA PHE A 141 3.96 -6.53 -11.23
C PHE A 141 2.49 -6.67 -10.81
N ARG A 142 1.62 -7.02 -11.77
CA ARG A 142 0.19 -7.22 -11.53
C ARG A 142 -0.06 -8.25 -10.43
N ASP A 143 0.63 -9.39 -10.51
CA ASP A 143 0.42 -10.51 -9.61
C ASP A 143 0.95 -10.19 -8.19
N ARG A 144 2.13 -9.57 -8.08
CA ARG A 144 2.70 -9.12 -6.79
C ARG A 144 1.86 -8.04 -6.12
N LEU A 145 1.45 -7.00 -6.86
CA LEU A 145 0.61 -5.94 -6.31
C LEU A 145 -0.76 -6.47 -5.87
N GLY A 146 -1.41 -7.30 -6.70
CA GLY A 146 -2.70 -7.90 -6.36
C GLY A 146 -2.62 -8.79 -5.12
N ALA A 147 -1.56 -9.60 -4.98
CA ALA A 147 -1.34 -10.43 -3.81
C ALA A 147 -1.09 -9.61 -2.53
N LEU A 148 -0.33 -8.52 -2.62
CA LEU A 148 -0.07 -7.60 -1.51
C LEU A 148 -1.35 -6.90 -1.06
N VAL A 149 -2.08 -6.26 -1.99
CA VAL A 149 -3.32 -5.52 -1.72
C VAL A 149 -4.38 -6.44 -1.11
N ARG A 150 -4.49 -7.68 -1.60
CA ARG A 150 -5.40 -8.67 -1.01
C ARG A 150 -5.07 -9.00 0.43
N GLN A 151 -3.78 -9.21 0.76
CA GLN A 151 -3.36 -9.51 2.14
C GLN A 151 -3.59 -8.30 3.05
N LEU A 152 -3.15 -7.13 2.60
CA LEU A 152 -3.29 -5.87 3.32
C LEU A 152 -4.76 -5.50 3.58
N GLY A 153 -5.64 -5.72 2.59
CA GLY A 153 -7.06 -5.42 2.71
C GLY A 153 -7.78 -6.21 3.83
N THR A 154 -7.24 -7.34 4.27
CA THR A 154 -7.78 -8.09 5.43
C THR A 154 -7.35 -7.52 6.78
N ILE A 155 -6.31 -6.67 6.80
CA ILE A 155 -5.78 -6.00 7.99
C ILE A 155 -6.38 -4.58 8.09
N CYS A 156 -6.68 -3.96 6.96
CA CYS A 156 -7.17 -2.59 6.91
C CYS A 156 -8.63 -2.42 7.30
N GLU A 157 -8.91 -1.36 8.04
CA GLU A 157 -10.24 -0.93 8.41
C GLU A 157 -10.34 0.62 8.43
N PRO A 158 -11.01 1.25 7.45
CA PRO A 158 -11.72 0.66 6.31
C PRO A 158 -10.85 0.45 5.05
N VAL A 159 -11.41 -0.28 4.09
CA VAL A 159 -10.94 -0.39 2.70
C VAL A 159 -11.89 0.39 1.79
N TYR A 160 -11.33 1.25 0.94
CA TYR A 160 -12.06 2.03 -0.05
C TYR A 160 -11.69 1.62 -1.47
N LEU A 161 -12.69 1.51 -2.34
CA LEU A 161 -12.52 1.46 -3.79
C LEU A 161 -12.94 2.79 -4.40
N VAL A 162 -12.03 3.43 -5.15
CA VAL A 162 -12.30 4.67 -5.88
C VAL A 162 -12.39 4.37 -7.38
N THR A 163 -13.57 4.61 -7.96
CA THR A 163 -13.87 4.32 -9.35
C THR A 163 -14.87 5.31 -9.93
N GLY A 164 -14.64 5.78 -11.16
CA GLY A 164 -15.55 6.71 -11.86
C GLY A 164 -15.85 8.01 -11.09
N GLY A 165 -14.94 8.49 -10.24
CA GLY A 165 -15.16 9.65 -9.38
C GLY A 165 -16.00 9.38 -8.12
N HIS A 166 -16.35 8.13 -7.85
CA HIS A 166 -17.06 7.70 -6.64
C HIS A 166 -16.15 6.93 -5.69
N VAL A 167 -16.44 7.05 -4.40
CA VAL A 167 -15.77 6.31 -3.33
C VAL A 167 -16.75 5.30 -2.75
N LEU A 168 -16.36 4.01 -2.74
CA LEU A 168 -17.11 2.92 -2.13
C LEU A 168 -16.35 2.42 -0.91
N ASN A 169 -17.00 2.43 0.26
CA ASN A 169 -16.46 1.80 1.47
C ASN A 169 -16.73 0.29 1.42
N LEU A 170 -15.73 -0.48 1.00
CA LEU A 170 -15.83 -1.92 0.86
C LEU A 170 -16.00 -2.63 2.21
N SER A 171 -15.46 -2.07 3.30
CA SER A 171 -15.62 -2.64 4.65
C SER A 171 -17.07 -2.54 5.17
N LEU A 172 -17.88 -1.63 4.63
CA LEU A 172 -19.31 -1.52 4.95
C LEU A 172 -20.21 -2.29 3.98
N LEU A 173 -19.81 -2.35 2.70
CA LEU A 173 -20.63 -2.93 1.63
C LEU A 173 -20.33 -4.40 1.34
N GLY A 174 -19.13 -4.86 1.71
CA GLY A 174 -18.64 -6.21 1.44
C GLY A 174 -18.35 -6.99 2.71
N VAL A 175 -17.88 -8.21 2.51
CA VAL A 175 -17.33 -9.06 3.58
C VAL A 175 -15.86 -9.31 3.31
N PRO A 176 -14.99 -9.33 4.33
CA PRO A 176 -13.61 -9.71 4.15
C PRO A 176 -13.50 -11.11 3.54
N LEU A 177 -12.55 -11.28 2.61
CA LEU A 177 -12.17 -12.61 2.15
C LEU A 177 -11.66 -13.40 3.37
N PRO A 178 -12.14 -14.64 3.62
CA PRO A 178 -11.62 -15.46 4.70
C PRO A 178 -10.10 -15.57 4.59
N ALA A 179 -9.41 -15.33 5.70
CA ALA A 179 -7.98 -15.63 5.77
C ALA A 179 -7.82 -17.11 5.41
N LYS A 180 -6.92 -17.43 4.48
CA LYS A 180 -6.47 -18.81 4.35
C LYS A 180 -5.81 -19.14 5.68
N ASN A 181 -6.45 -19.98 6.50
CA ASN A 181 -5.81 -20.55 7.68
C ASN A 181 -4.43 -21.08 7.26
N ARG A 182 -3.35 -20.44 7.71
CA ARG A 182 -2.03 -21.07 7.72
C ARG A 182 -2.01 -22.11 8.83
N THR A 183 -2.89 -23.11 8.76
CA THR A 183 -2.70 -24.34 9.51
C THR A 183 -1.73 -25.15 8.67
N LEU A 184 -0.44 -24.94 8.93
CA LEU A 184 0.53 -26.00 8.68
C LEU A 184 0.17 -27.09 9.68
N ASP A 185 -0.39 -28.18 9.15
CA ASP A 185 -0.50 -29.44 9.85
C ASP A 185 0.88 -29.83 10.37
N ILE A 186 1.13 -29.54 11.64
CA ILE A 186 2.11 -30.31 12.42
C ILE A 186 1.38 -31.62 12.74
N GLU A 187 1.28 -32.50 11.74
CA GLU A 187 1.03 -33.90 11.99
C GLU A 187 2.27 -34.45 12.70
N THR A 188 2.12 -34.46 14.02
CA THR A 188 2.69 -35.42 14.96
C THR A 188 2.94 -36.79 14.31
N SER A 189 4.11 -36.96 13.71
CA SER A 189 4.76 -38.28 13.64
C SER A 189 5.53 -38.50 14.95
N ILE A 190 4.77 -38.61 16.03
CA ILE A 190 5.18 -39.46 17.16
C ILE A 190 4.63 -40.81 16.77
N ASP A 191 5.46 -41.65 16.17
CA ASP A 191 5.21 -43.08 16.22
C ASP A 191 6.36 -43.76 16.94
N ILE A 192 5.95 -44.39 18.03
CA ILE A 192 6.74 -45.16 18.96
C ILE A 192 6.72 -46.59 18.44
N SER A 193 7.84 -47.07 17.89
CA SER A 193 8.30 -48.47 17.98
C SER A 193 9.71 -48.61 17.44
#